data_AF-A0A9P7VI60-F1
#
_entry.id   AF-A0A9P7VI60-F1
#
_cell.length_a   1.000
_cell.length_b   1.000
_cell.length_c   1.000
_cell.angle_alpha   90.00
_cell.angle_beta   90.00
_cell.angle_gamma   90.00
#
_symmetry.space_group_name_H-M   'P 1'
#
loop_
_entity.id
_entity.type
_entity.pdbx_description
1 polymer ?
#
loop_
_entity_poly.entity_id
_entity_poly.type
_entity_poly.pdbx_seq_one_letter_code
_entity_poly.pdbx_strand_id
1 'polypeptide(L)'
;LVIICAGSGFTPLRGFIQERAVRKRAGEDVGKILLFVGCRPPGGDFLYSDTDLKEWAGIGLVDVRVAFSRCADKSQGCCYVQ
;
A
#
# COMPACT_ATOMS: atom_id res chain seq x y z
N LEU A 1 5.17 -10.56 5.17
CA LEU A 1 6.15 -9.49 4.89
C LEU A 1 5.52 -8.17 5.26
N VAL A 2 6.26 -7.27 5.92
CA VAL A 2 5.77 -5.95 6.34
C VAL A 2 6.56 -4.87 5.62
N ILE A 3 5.85 -3.94 4.98
CA ILE A 3 6.43 -2.80 4.27
C ILE A 3 5.90 -1.53 4.92
N ILE A 4 6.80 -0.58 5.18
CA ILE A 4 6.47 0.72 5.73
C ILE A 4 7.11 1.76 4.83
N CYS A 5 6.32 2.70 4.30
CA CYS A 5 6.81 3.77 3.45
C CYS A 5 5.95 5.03 3.58
N ALA A 6 6.50 6.17 3.15
CA ALA A 6 5.74 7.41 3.06
C ALA A 6 5.97 8.08 1.70
N GLY A 7 4.90 8.61 1.10
CA GLY A 7 4.93 9.29 -0.21
C GLY A 7 5.67 8.49 -1.28
N SER A 8 6.64 9.14 -1.95
CA SER A 8 7.46 8.54 -3.01
C SER A 8 8.36 7.39 -2.54
N GLY A 9 8.52 7.17 -1.22
CA GLY A 9 9.21 6.01 -0.67
C GLY A 9 8.56 4.67 -1.08
N PHE A 10 7.33 4.69 -1.58
CA PHE A 10 6.66 3.52 -2.15
C PHE A 10 7.25 3.05 -3.49
N THR A 11 7.82 3.95 -4.29
CA THR A 11 8.29 3.65 -5.65
C THR A 11 9.24 2.45 -5.76
N PRO A 12 10.33 2.33 -4.97
CA PRO A 12 11.21 1.15 -5.05
C PRO A 12 10.51 -0.14 -4.60
N LEU A 13 9.51 -0.04 -3.73
CA LEU A 13 8.76 -1.18 -3.20
C LEU A 13 7.69 -1.67 -4.18
N ARG A 14 7.22 -0.79 -5.07
CA ARG A 14 6.21 -1.09 -6.09
C ARG A 14 6.65 -2.25 -7.00
N GLY A 15 7.89 -2.25 -7.46
CA GLY A 15 8.42 -3.31 -8.33
C GLY A 15 8.41 -4.68 -7.66
N PHE A 16 8.79 -4.73 -6.38
CA PHE A 16 8.76 -5.96 -5.58
C PHE A 16 7.35 -6.50 -5.40
N ILE A 17 6.37 -5.63 -5.12
CA ILE A 17 4.97 -6.05 -4.99
C ILE A 17 4.41 -6.49 -6.35
N GLN A 18 4.78 -5.81 -7.44
CA GLN A 18 4.36 -6.15 -8.80
C GLN A 18 4.82 -7.55 -9.21
N GLU A 19 6.07 -7.91 -8.95
CA GLU A 19 6.58 -9.27 -9.19
C GLU A 19 5.75 -10.33 -8.44
N ARG A 20 5.46 -10.07 -7.16
CA ARG A 20 4.65 -10.96 -6.32
C ARG A 20 3.19 -11.05 -6.81
N ALA A 21 2.65 -9.97 -7.38
CA ALA A 21 1.32 -9.97 -7.99
C ALA A 21 1.28 -10.86 -9.24
N VAL A 22 2.30 -10.81 -10.09
CA VAL A 22 2.41 -11.69 -11.26
C VAL A 22 2.45 -13.15 -10.83
N ARG A 23 3.31 -13.49 -9.86
CA ARG A 23 3.42 -14.86 -9.32
C ARG A 23 2.11 -15.36 -8.71
N LYS A 24 1.42 -14.51 -7.93
CA LYS A 24 0.11 -14.86 -7.36
C LYS A 24 -0.94 -15.12 -8.44
N ARG A 25 -0.97 -14.33 -9.52
CA ARG A 25 -1.88 -14.55 -10.67
C ARG A 25 -1.55 -15.83 -11.44
N ALA A 26 -0.28 -16.23 -11.46
CA ALA A 26 0.16 -17.50 -12.02
C ALA A 26 -0.22 -18.72 -11.15
N GLY A 27 -0.89 -18.51 -10.01
CA GLY A 27 -1.34 -19.58 -9.11
C GLY A 27 -0.29 -20.02 -8.09
N GLU A 28 0.84 -19.34 -7.98
CA GLU A 28 1.81 -19.62 -6.93
C GLU A 28 1.28 -19.20 -5.55
N ASP A 29 1.65 -19.97 -4.53
CA ASP A 29 1.38 -19.59 -3.14
C ASP A 29 2.34 -18.46 -2.71
N VAL A 30 1.82 -17.23 -2.77
CA VAL A 30 2.54 -16.02 -2.42
C VAL A 30 1.96 -15.45 -1.13
N GLY A 31 2.77 -15.49 -0.07
CA GLY A 31 2.39 -14.93 1.23
C GLY A 31 1.98 -13.46 1.17
N LYS A 32 0.98 -13.11 1.97
CA LYS A 32 0.37 -11.78 2.08
C LYS A 32 1.37 -10.71 2.56
N ILE A 33 1.18 -9.50 2.05
CA ILE A 33 1.98 -8.31 2.37
C ILE A 33 1.14 -7.36 3.21
N LEU A 34 1.65 -6.95 4.36
CA LEU A 34 1.08 -5.86 5.15
C LEU A 34 1.83 -4.59 4.81
N LEU A 35 1.13 -3.60 4.25
CA LEU A 35 1.71 -2.35 3.75
C LEU A 35 1.18 -1.17 4.56
N PHE A 36 2.07 -0.45 5.23
CA PHE A 36 1.78 0.82 5.88
C PHE A 36 2.27 1.98 5.01
N VAL A 37 1.36 2.89 4.65
CA VAL A 37 1.64 4.05 3.81
C VAL A 37 1.33 5.35 4.55
N GLY A 38 2.33 6.22 4.68
CA GLY A 38 2.15 7.59 5.13
C GLY A 38 1.99 8.56 3.95
N CYS A 39 0.98 9.43 3.97
CA CYS A 39 0.85 10.51 2.99
C CYS A 39 0.11 11.72 3.60
N ARG A 40 -0.03 12.84 2.89
CA ARG A 40 -0.68 14.04 3.43
C ARG A 40 -2.21 13.97 3.29
N PRO A 41 -2.85 14.28 2.13
CA PRO A 41 -4.24 13.94 1.90
C PRO A 41 -4.39 12.76 0.92
N PRO A 42 -5.52 12.03 0.98
CA PRO A 42 -5.83 10.94 0.05
C PRO A 42 -5.90 11.36 -1.41
N GLY A 43 -6.40 12.57 -1.69
CA GLY A 43 -6.68 13.02 -3.07
C GLY A 43 -5.47 13.55 -3.85
N GLY A 44 -4.28 13.58 -3.28
CA GLY A 44 -3.08 14.12 -3.95
C GLY A 44 -1.83 13.30 -3.73
N ASP A 45 -1.60 12.83 -2.50
CA ASP A 45 -0.32 12.23 -2.12
C ASP A 45 -0.40 10.72 -1.94
N PHE A 46 -1.59 10.11 -2.07
CA PHE A 46 -1.77 8.67 -1.99
C PHE A 46 -1.59 8.00 -3.35
N LEU A 47 -0.33 7.92 -3.78
CA LEU A 47 0.07 7.42 -5.09
C LEU A 47 -0.39 5.96 -5.31
N TYR A 48 -0.83 5.67 -6.53
CA TYR A 48 -1.23 4.33 -7.00
C TYR A 48 -2.37 3.67 -6.23
N SER A 49 -3.10 4.45 -5.43
CA SER A 49 -4.23 3.98 -4.62
C SER A 49 -5.35 3.37 -5.47
N ASP A 50 -5.78 4.07 -6.53
CA ASP A 50 -6.87 3.64 -7.41
C ASP A 50 -6.47 2.61 -8.48
N THR A 51 -5.17 2.37 -8.65
CA THR A 51 -4.63 1.45 -9.67
C THR A 51 -4.04 0.20 -9.02
N ASP A 52 -2.72 0.18 -8.80
CA ASP A 52 -1.98 -1.01 -8.36
C ASP A 52 -2.44 -1.49 -6.99
N LEU A 53 -2.57 -0.57 -6.02
CA LEU A 53 -2.93 -0.93 -4.65
C LEU A 53 -4.36 -1.49 -4.56
N LYS A 54 -5.30 -0.91 -5.30
CA LYS A 54 -6.67 -1.42 -5.41
C LYS A 54 -6.70 -2.82 -6.01
N GLU A 55 -5.94 -3.05 -7.09
CA GLU A 55 -5.84 -4.36 -7.73
C GLU A 55 -5.22 -5.41 -6.79
N TRP A 56 -4.09 -5.08 -6.17
CA TRP A 56 -3.36 -5.99 -5.31
C TRP A 56 -4.10 -6.31 -4.01
N ALA A 57 -4.88 -5.36 -3.48
CA ALA A 57 -5.82 -5.62 -2.40
C ALA A 57 -6.98 -6.52 -2.85
N GLY A 58 -7.52 -6.29 -4.06
CA GLY A 58 -8.60 -7.10 -4.63
C GLY A 58 -8.25 -8.57 -4.82
N ILE A 59 -7.01 -8.87 -5.22
CA ILE A 59 -6.50 -10.26 -5.28
C ILE A 59 -6.00 -10.78 -3.92
N GLY A 60 -6.20 -10.02 -2.84
CA GLY A 60 -5.80 -10.36 -1.47
C GLY A 60 -4.29 -10.52 -1.27
N LEU A 61 -3.46 -9.92 -2.14
CA LEU A 61 -1.99 -9.93 -1.98
C LEU A 61 -1.54 -8.94 -0.91
N VAL A 62 -2.14 -7.75 -0.90
CA VAL A 62 -1.73 -6.62 -0.04
C VAL A 62 -2.86 -6.21 0.88
N ASP A 63 -2.53 -5.96 2.14
CA ASP A 63 -3.38 -5.29 3.14
C ASP A 63 -2.81 -3.91 3.40
N VAL A 64 -3.54 -2.90 2.95
CA VAL A 64 -3.06 -1.51 2.97
C VAL A 64 -3.59 -0.81 4.20
N ARG A 65 -2.68 -0.28 5.02
CA ARG A 65 -2.96 0.60 6.16
C ARG A 65 -2.39 1.98 5.85
N VAL A 66 -3.24 3.00 5.86
CA VAL A 66 -2.82 4.36 5.49
C VAL A 66 -2.89 5.29 6.69
N ALA A 67 -1.89 6.15 6.83
CA ALA A 67 -1.86 7.26 7.76
C ALA A 67 -1.81 8.59 6.99
N PHE A 68 -2.82 9.43 7.17
CA PHE A 68 -2.92 10.74 6.53
C PHE A 68 -2.52 11.85 7.52
N SER A 69 -1.34 12.42 7.34
CA SER A 69 -0.81 13.46 8.23
C SER A 69 -1.61 14.77 8.23
N ARG A 70 -2.47 14.99 7.22
CA ARG A 70 -3.36 16.17 7.13
C ARG A 70 -4.86 15.83 7.17
N CYS A 71 -5.22 14.55 7.29
CA CYS A 71 -6.61 14.07 7.30
C CYS A 71 -6.76 12.86 8.22
N ALA A 72 -6.37 12.98 9.49
CA ALA A 72 -6.34 11.87 10.44
C ALA A 72 -7.70 11.18 10.62
N ASP A 73 -8.79 11.93 10.48
CA ASP A 73 -10.18 11.45 10.45
C ASP A 73 -10.41 10.38 9.37
N LYS A 74 -9.66 10.44 8.28
CA LYS A 74 -9.72 9.47 7.16
C LYS A 74 -8.73 8.32 7.31
N SER A 75 -7.96 8.28 8.40
CA SER A 75 -6.95 7.25 8.69
C SER A 75 -7.05 6.74 10.13
N GLN A 76 -8.27 6.54 10.63
CA GLN A 76 -8.53 5.96 11.97
C GLN A 76 -7.88 6.77 13.12
N GLY A 77 -7.68 8.08 12.93
CA GLY A 77 -6.97 8.94 13.88
C GLY A 77 -5.45 8.90 13.77
N CYS A 78 -4.87 8.09 12.88
CA CYS A 78 -3.41 7.96 12.72
C CYS A 78 -2.87 9.00 11.73
N CYS A 79 -1.96 9.86 12.21
CA CYS A 79 -1.26 10.84 11.37
C CYS A 79 0.02 10.30 10.71
N TYR A 80 0.66 9.32 11.34
CA TYR A 80 1.92 8.73 10.90
C TYR A 80 1.89 7.21 11.02
N VAL A 81 2.87 6.56 10.38
CA VAL A 81 2.99 5.09 10.34
C VAL A 81 3.77 4.53 11.54
N GLN A 82 4.53 5.37 12.25
CA GLN A 82 5.25 5.05 13.49
C GLN A 82 4.51 5.49 14.74
#